data_AF-A0A2L0ERM2-F1
#
_entry.id   AF-A0A2L0ERM2-F1
#
_cell.length_a   1.000
_cell.length_b   1.000
_cell.length_c   1.000
_cell.angle_alpha   90.00
_cell.angle_beta   90.00
_cell.angle_gamma   90.00
#
_symmetry.space_group_name_H-M   'P 1'
#
loop_
_entity.id
_entity.type
_entity.pdbx_description
1 polymer ?
#
loop_
_entity_poly.entity_id
_entity_poly.type
_entity_poly.pdbx_seq_one_letter_code
_entity_poly.pdbx_strand_id
1 'polypeptide(L)'
;MLGERLAAALGAARDGAAGIESFAHLLGSRRVGPRGVALALPEVHEGSAALVAALDSLSAAVRDGFVETEDAAAADAACAVLGHAGVEVARLTDELSRAAAPAAAPGRSPGRGRGERGASERGIDARQRLALEASVRRTARELSGALRLSELVIATLELRPTPLDLIDVLRNWSASPAEGRPVVKITVASPDGRANEVEGDVRAVSGLLELAVGMVGAAGVAGPHISVSRRPDGRSAVRIAERAPREPAPAVALDVVVRDSGERAVAVARVVARRARVELVEAPGGRAVTMTF
;
A
#
# COMPACT_ATOMS: atom_id res chain seq x y z
N MET A 1 14.12 -20.26 11.93
CA MET A 1 12.66 -20.45 12.14
C MET A 1 11.86 -19.16 12.06
N LEU A 2 12.22 -18.05 12.73
CA LEU A 2 11.48 -16.79 12.62
C LEU A 2 11.35 -16.28 11.18
N GLY A 3 12.46 -16.23 10.43
CA GLY A 3 12.47 -15.81 9.02
C GLY A 3 11.58 -16.66 8.11
N GLU A 4 11.50 -17.97 8.35
CA GLU A 4 10.63 -18.88 7.59
C GLU A 4 9.15 -18.65 7.90
N ARG A 5 8.79 -18.47 9.18
CA ARG A 5 7.42 -18.14 9.59
C ARG A 5 6.95 -16.81 8.99
N LEU A 6 7.82 -15.79 9.06
CA LEU A 6 7.53 -14.47 8.51
C LEU A 6 7.37 -14.52 6.98
N ALA A 7 8.26 -15.21 6.28
CA ALA A 7 8.19 -15.39 4.84
C ALA A 7 6.92 -16.15 4.41
N ALA A 8 6.55 -17.22 5.14
CA ALA A 8 5.33 -17.99 4.87
C ALA A 8 4.07 -17.15 5.07
N ALA A 9 3.97 -16.41 6.19
CA ALA A 9 2.82 -15.55 6.46
C ALA A 9 2.69 -14.40 5.44
N LEU A 10 3.82 -13.79 5.05
CA LEU A 10 3.84 -12.77 4.00
C LEU A 10 3.43 -13.33 2.64
N GLY A 11 3.89 -14.53 2.29
CA GLY A 11 3.49 -15.24 1.08
C GLY A 11 1.98 -15.47 1.03
N ALA A 12 1.40 -16.03 2.09
CA ALA A 12 -0.04 -16.26 2.19
C ALA A 12 -0.85 -14.96 2.07
N ALA A 13 -0.40 -13.87 2.69
CA ALA A 13 -1.07 -12.57 2.59
C ALA A 13 -0.99 -11.98 1.17
N ARG A 14 0.14 -12.14 0.47
CA ARG A 14 0.31 -11.72 -0.92
C ARG A 14 -0.57 -12.52 -1.88
N ASP A 15 -0.65 -13.83 -1.69
CA ASP A 15 -1.50 -14.70 -2.52
C ASP A 15 -2.98 -14.35 -2.35
N GLY A 16 -3.44 -14.12 -1.12
CA GLY A 16 -4.80 -13.65 -0.87
C GLY A 16 -5.07 -12.27 -1.47
N ALA A 17 -4.10 -11.35 -1.41
CA ALA A 17 -4.22 -10.04 -2.05
C ALA A 17 -4.35 -10.14 -3.58
N ALA A 18 -3.54 -11.00 -4.21
CA ALA A 18 -3.61 -11.28 -5.64
C ALA A 18 -4.95 -11.91 -6.04
N GLY A 19 -5.54 -12.75 -5.17
CA GLY A 19 -6.89 -13.28 -5.35
C GLY A 19 -7.96 -12.19 -5.39
N ILE A 20 -7.91 -11.22 -4.47
CA ILE A 20 -8.85 -10.08 -4.44
C ILE A 20 -8.68 -9.21 -5.71
N GLU A 21 -7.45 -8.94 -6.14
CA GLU A 21 -7.17 -8.16 -7.36
C GLU A 21 -7.68 -8.89 -8.61
N SER A 22 -7.44 -10.20 -8.70
CA SER A 22 -7.97 -11.06 -9.77
C SER A 22 -9.49 -11.02 -9.83
N PHE A 23 -10.16 -11.04 -8.67
CA PHE A 23 -11.61 -10.90 -8.60
C PHE A 23 -12.09 -9.51 -9.04
N ALA A 24 -11.35 -8.45 -8.72
CA ALA A 24 -11.63 -7.10 -9.22
C ALA A 24 -11.62 -7.06 -10.76
N HIS A 25 -10.65 -7.71 -11.40
CA HIS A 25 -10.58 -7.83 -12.85
C HIS A 25 -11.75 -8.64 -13.43
N LEU A 26 -12.13 -9.73 -12.78
CA LEU A 26 -13.30 -10.53 -13.15
C LEU A 26 -14.59 -9.68 -13.10
N LEU A 27 -14.78 -8.91 -12.03
CA LEU A 27 -15.93 -8.00 -11.87
C LEU A 27 -15.96 -6.88 -12.91
N GLY A 28 -14.80 -6.34 -13.32
CA GLY A 28 -14.72 -5.34 -14.39
C GLY A 28 -14.84 -5.91 -15.81
N SER A 29 -14.74 -7.23 -15.99
CA SER A 29 -14.71 -7.87 -17.31
C SER A 29 -16.10 -7.94 -17.96
N ARG A 30 -16.22 -7.33 -19.16
CA ARG A 30 -17.44 -7.41 -19.99
C ARG A 30 -17.76 -8.83 -20.48
N ARG A 31 -16.78 -9.74 -20.47
CA ARG A 31 -16.92 -11.13 -20.91
C ARG A 31 -17.54 -12.04 -19.84
N VAL A 32 -17.48 -11.62 -18.57
CA VAL A 32 -18.01 -12.41 -17.45
C VAL A 32 -19.41 -11.92 -17.13
N GLY A 33 -20.42 -12.73 -17.42
CA GLY A 33 -21.81 -12.44 -17.10
C GLY A 33 -22.14 -12.63 -15.60
N PRO A 34 -23.33 -12.19 -15.15
CA PRO A 34 -23.78 -12.31 -13.76
C PRO A 34 -23.65 -13.72 -13.17
N ARG A 35 -23.91 -14.75 -13.98
CA ARG A 35 -23.78 -16.15 -13.56
C ARG A 35 -22.33 -16.55 -13.28
N GLY A 36 -21.37 -16.06 -14.07
CA GLY A 36 -19.95 -16.31 -13.82
C GLY A 36 -19.48 -15.68 -12.52
N VAL A 37 -19.95 -14.46 -12.22
CA VAL A 37 -19.66 -13.80 -10.94
C VAL A 37 -20.27 -14.57 -9.77
N ALA A 38 -21.53 -14.98 -9.89
CA ALA A 38 -22.22 -15.74 -8.85
C ALA A 38 -21.53 -17.08 -8.53
N LEU A 39 -20.95 -17.75 -9.54
CA LEU A 39 -20.19 -18.98 -9.36
C LEU A 39 -18.84 -18.75 -8.63
N ALA A 40 -18.22 -17.59 -8.81
CA ALA A 40 -16.94 -17.25 -8.18
C ALA A 40 -17.09 -16.78 -6.73
N LEU A 41 -18.26 -16.25 -6.33
CA LEU A 41 -18.47 -15.67 -5.00
C LEU A 41 -18.09 -16.58 -3.82
N PRO A 42 -18.46 -17.88 -3.79
CA PRO A 42 -18.13 -18.73 -2.65
C PRO A 42 -16.62 -18.92 -2.46
N GLU A 43 -15.89 -19.13 -3.56
CA GLU A 43 -14.43 -19.30 -3.54
C GLU A 43 -13.74 -18.01 -3.07
N VAL A 44 -14.18 -16.85 -3.56
CA VAL A 44 -13.62 -15.55 -3.14
C VAL A 44 -13.93 -15.26 -1.68
N HIS A 45 -15.12 -15.61 -1.19
CA HIS A 45 -15.49 -15.48 0.21
C HIS A 45 -14.64 -16.36 1.13
N GLU A 46 -14.40 -17.62 0.74
CA GLU A 46 -13.50 -18.51 1.47
C GLU A 46 -12.06 -17.98 1.47
N GLY A 47 -11.58 -17.52 0.31
CA GLY A 47 -10.27 -16.89 0.18
C GLY A 47 -10.11 -15.62 1.01
N SER A 48 -11.15 -14.78 1.11
CA SER A 48 -11.10 -13.56 1.93
C SER A 48 -11.07 -13.88 3.42
N ALA A 49 -11.80 -14.92 3.88
CA ALA A 49 -11.71 -15.39 5.25
C ALA A 49 -10.32 -15.95 5.60
N ALA A 50 -9.73 -16.74 4.69
CA ALA A 50 -8.36 -17.25 4.85
C ALA A 50 -7.33 -16.12 4.89
N LEU A 51 -7.52 -15.06 4.10
CA LEU A 51 -6.65 -13.88 4.11
C LEU A 51 -6.68 -13.14 5.44
N VAL A 52 -7.83 -13.03 6.13
CA VAL A 52 -7.88 -12.44 7.49
C VAL A 52 -6.95 -13.21 8.43
N ALA A 53 -7.04 -14.54 8.44
CA ALA A 53 -6.15 -15.37 9.25
C ALA A 53 -4.67 -15.23 8.85
N ALA A 54 -4.38 -15.07 7.55
CA ALA A 54 -3.02 -14.82 7.08
C ALA A 54 -2.46 -13.47 7.56
N LEU A 55 -3.28 -12.41 7.58
CA LEU A 55 -2.89 -11.10 8.11
C LEU A 55 -2.65 -11.14 9.62
N ASP A 56 -3.46 -11.88 10.37
CA ASP A 56 -3.24 -12.10 11.81
C ASP A 56 -1.95 -12.88 12.06
N SER A 57 -1.69 -13.93 11.27
CA SER A 57 -0.45 -14.70 11.32
C SER A 57 0.78 -13.84 11.02
N LEU A 58 0.69 -12.98 10.00
CA LEU A 58 1.74 -12.02 9.64
C LEU A 58 1.96 -11.01 10.76
N SER A 59 0.89 -10.49 11.36
CA SER A 59 0.97 -9.57 12.50
C SER A 59 1.66 -10.21 13.71
N ALA A 60 1.34 -11.46 14.03
CA ALA A 60 2.02 -12.21 15.09
C ALA A 60 3.51 -12.45 14.76
N ALA A 61 3.82 -12.88 13.54
CA ALA A 61 5.20 -13.11 13.11
C ALA A 61 6.05 -11.83 13.12
N VAL A 62 5.45 -10.69 12.76
CA VAL A 62 6.08 -9.36 12.85
C VAL A 62 6.38 -9.02 14.31
N ARG A 63 5.41 -9.17 15.22
CA ARG A 63 5.65 -8.93 16.66
C ARG A 63 6.80 -9.78 17.17
N ASP A 64 6.76 -11.09 16.91
CA ASP A 64 7.82 -12.02 17.31
C ASP A 64 9.20 -11.55 16.82
N GLY A 65 9.28 -11.04 15.58
CA GLY A 65 10.56 -10.57 15.01
C GLY A 65 11.10 -9.27 15.60
N PHE A 66 10.24 -8.43 16.16
CA PHE A 66 10.67 -7.19 16.83
C PHE A 66 10.93 -7.36 18.32
N VAL A 67 10.48 -8.46 18.96
CA VAL A 67 10.77 -8.77 20.37
C VAL A 67 12.28 -8.74 20.65
N GLU A 68 13.09 -9.32 19.75
CA GLU A 68 14.55 -9.37 19.90
C GLU A 68 15.23 -7.99 19.76
N THR A 69 14.54 -7.01 19.17
CA THR A 69 15.11 -5.70 18.84
C THR A 69 14.78 -4.60 19.84
N GLU A 70 13.97 -4.90 20.87
CA GLU A 70 13.43 -3.95 21.86
C GLU A 70 12.70 -2.73 21.24
N ASP A 71 12.31 -2.81 19.97
CA ASP A 71 11.65 -1.73 19.24
C ASP A 71 10.14 -1.98 19.12
N ALA A 72 9.45 -1.88 20.26
CA ALA A 72 7.99 -2.08 20.34
C ALA A 72 7.22 -1.15 19.39
N ALA A 73 7.69 0.10 19.23
CA ALA A 73 7.05 1.07 18.34
C ALA A 73 7.10 0.63 16.86
N ALA A 74 8.14 -0.09 16.43
CA ALA A 74 8.21 -0.65 15.09
C ALA A 74 7.19 -1.77 14.87
N ALA A 75 7.10 -2.69 15.84
CA ALA A 75 6.11 -3.75 15.84
C ALA A 75 4.69 -3.18 15.79
N ASP A 76 4.39 -2.20 16.66
CA ASP A 76 3.07 -1.58 16.76
C ASP A 76 2.66 -0.88 15.47
N ALA A 77 3.58 -0.15 14.82
CA ALA A 77 3.30 0.51 13.55
C ALA A 77 2.94 -0.51 12.45
N ALA A 78 3.71 -1.60 12.31
CA ALA A 78 3.41 -2.64 11.34
C ALA A 78 2.10 -3.38 11.67
N CYS A 79 1.85 -3.70 12.94
CA CYS A 79 0.61 -4.35 13.38
C CYS A 79 -0.61 -3.45 13.19
N ALA A 80 -0.50 -2.14 13.39
CA ALA A 80 -1.59 -1.20 13.14
C ALA A 80 -1.98 -1.15 11.66
N VAL A 81 -0.98 -1.21 10.76
CA VAL A 81 -1.20 -1.30 9.31
C VAL A 81 -1.91 -2.61 8.94
N LEU A 82 -1.41 -3.75 9.44
CA LEU A 82 -2.01 -5.06 9.16
C LEU A 82 -3.41 -5.20 9.75
N GLY A 83 -3.63 -4.71 10.97
CA GLY A 83 -4.93 -4.71 11.62
C GLY A 83 -5.97 -3.91 10.85
N HIS A 84 -5.59 -2.76 10.28
CA HIS A 84 -6.49 -2.01 9.41
C HIS A 84 -6.87 -2.79 8.14
N ALA A 85 -5.88 -3.41 7.48
CA ALA A 85 -6.15 -4.24 6.31
C ALA A 85 -7.07 -5.42 6.66
N GLY A 86 -6.88 -6.05 7.82
CA GLY A 86 -7.75 -7.10 8.34
C GLY A 86 -9.20 -6.65 8.49
N VAL A 87 -9.43 -5.45 9.01
CA VAL A 87 -10.79 -4.86 9.11
C VAL A 87 -11.43 -4.65 7.74
N GLU A 88 -10.70 -4.13 6.76
CA GLU A 88 -11.24 -3.94 5.39
C GLU A 88 -11.51 -5.27 4.68
N VAL A 89 -10.69 -6.30 4.90
CA VAL A 89 -10.93 -7.65 4.36
C VAL A 89 -12.10 -8.34 5.05
N ALA A 90 -12.25 -8.21 6.37
CA ALA A 90 -13.39 -8.72 7.10
C ALA A 90 -14.70 -8.08 6.60
N ARG A 91 -14.69 -6.74 6.42
CA ARG A 91 -15.81 -6.02 5.83
C ARG A 91 -16.16 -6.53 4.42
N LEU A 92 -15.15 -6.75 3.57
CA LEU A 92 -15.37 -7.32 2.24
C LEU A 92 -15.96 -8.73 2.33
N THR A 93 -15.48 -9.55 3.27
CA THR A 93 -16.01 -10.91 3.52
C THR A 93 -17.50 -10.87 3.86
N ASP A 94 -17.94 -9.96 4.73
CA ASP A 94 -19.37 -9.76 5.05
C ASP A 94 -20.20 -9.30 3.84
N GLU A 95 -19.62 -8.45 2.98
CA GLU A 95 -20.25 -8.00 1.74
C GLU A 95 -20.39 -9.15 0.72
N LEU A 96 -19.37 -9.99 0.57
CA LEU A 96 -19.39 -11.18 -0.28
C LEU A 96 -20.42 -12.20 0.22
N SER A 97 -20.48 -12.43 1.53
CA SER A 97 -21.46 -13.32 2.15
C SER A 97 -22.90 -12.88 1.87
N ARG A 98 -23.18 -11.58 2.00
CA ARG A 98 -24.48 -11.00 1.64
C ARG A 98 -24.79 -11.09 0.15
N ALA A 99 -23.79 -10.94 -0.71
CA ALA A 99 -23.95 -11.09 -2.15
C ALA A 99 -24.20 -12.55 -2.59
N ALA A 100 -23.66 -13.52 -1.84
CA ALA A 100 -23.85 -14.94 -2.08
C ALA A 100 -25.18 -15.47 -1.51
N ALA A 101 -25.77 -14.79 -0.53
CA ALA A 101 -27.03 -15.19 0.08
C ALA A 101 -28.17 -15.20 -0.96
N PRO A 102 -29.03 -16.23 -0.98
CA PRO A 102 -30.19 -16.25 -1.86
C PRO A 102 -31.10 -15.07 -1.51
N ALA A 103 -31.47 -14.26 -2.50
CA ALA A 103 -32.34 -13.10 -2.30
C ALA A 103 -33.63 -13.55 -1.60
N ALA A 104 -33.77 -13.17 -0.32
CA ALA A 104 -34.97 -13.44 0.45
C ALA A 104 -36.16 -12.90 -0.35
N ALA A 105 -37.03 -13.79 -0.84
CA ALA A 105 -38.11 -13.39 -1.72
C ALA A 105 -38.99 -12.38 -0.99
N PRO A 106 -39.10 -11.11 -1.45
CA PRO A 106 -39.96 -10.15 -0.80
C PRO A 106 -41.40 -10.61 -1.00
N GLY A 107 -41.98 -11.15 0.08
CA GLY A 107 -43.41 -11.38 0.28
C GLY A 107 -44.24 -11.74 -0.95
N ARG A 108 -43.83 -12.74 -1.74
CA ARG A 108 -44.70 -13.25 -2.81
C ARG A 108 -45.92 -13.90 -2.15
N SER A 109 -47.04 -13.18 -2.18
CA SER A 109 -48.37 -13.74 -1.99
C SER A 109 -48.49 -15.02 -2.82
N PRO A 110 -49.10 -16.10 -2.28
CA PRO A 110 -49.19 -17.39 -2.94
C PRO A 110 -50.20 -17.33 -4.10
N GLY A 111 -49.83 -16.69 -5.20
CA GLY A 111 -50.59 -16.67 -6.44
C GLY A 111 -50.15 -17.82 -7.35
N ARG A 112 -50.92 -18.91 -7.36
CA ARG A 112 -50.78 -20.06 -8.27
C ARG A 112 -50.64 -19.60 -9.72
N GLY A 113 -49.49 -19.87 -10.34
CA GLY A 113 -49.26 -19.55 -11.75
C GLY A 113 -47.96 -20.15 -12.29
N ARG A 114 -47.96 -21.47 -12.46
CA ARG A 114 -47.11 -22.32 -13.32
C ARG A 114 -45.99 -21.57 -14.10
N GLY A 115 -44.78 -21.52 -13.52
CA GLY A 115 -43.58 -20.95 -14.14
C GLY A 115 -42.34 -20.99 -13.26
N GLU A 116 -42.09 -22.09 -12.54
CA GLU A 116 -41.09 -22.20 -11.46
C GLU A 116 -39.62 -22.39 -11.89
N ARG A 117 -39.28 -22.28 -13.18
CA ARG A 117 -37.90 -22.52 -13.65
C ARG A 117 -36.98 -21.28 -13.67
N GLY A 118 -37.43 -20.09 -13.24
CA GLY A 118 -36.65 -18.84 -13.40
C GLY A 118 -36.10 -18.20 -12.12
N ALA A 119 -36.33 -18.77 -10.92
CA ALA A 119 -35.99 -18.08 -9.68
C ALA A 119 -34.55 -18.30 -9.20
N SER A 120 -33.96 -19.46 -9.48
CA SER A 120 -32.58 -19.85 -9.12
C SER A 120 -31.50 -19.31 -10.09
N GLU A 121 -31.91 -18.63 -11.17
CA GLU A 121 -30.99 -17.97 -12.12
C GLU A 121 -30.84 -16.47 -11.88
N ARG A 122 -31.42 -15.92 -10.81
CA ARG A 122 -31.23 -14.50 -10.45
C ARG A 122 -29.83 -14.29 -9.91
N GLY A 123 -28.86 -14.22 -10.83
CA GLY A 123 -27.50 -13.75 -10.55
C GLY A 123 -27.49 -12.29 -10.10
N ILE A 124 -26.30 -11.82 -9.71
CA ILE A 124 -26.06 -10.46 -9.22
C ILE A 124 -26.53 -9.44 -10.25
N ASP A 125 -27.40 -8.51 -9.87
CA ASP A 125 -27.84 -7.46 -10.79
C ASP A 125 -26.71 -6.45 -11.09
N ALA A 126 -26.88 -5.62 -12.12
CA ALA A 126 -25.84 -4.69 -12.54
C ALA A 126 -25.44 -3.69 -11.45
N ARG A 127 -26.38 -3.26 -10.60
CA ARG A 127 -26.12 -2.30 -9.53
C ARG A 127 -25.33 -2.96 -8.40
N GLN A 128 -25.72 -4.17 -7.99
CA GLN A 128 -25.01 -4.98 -7.01
C GLN A 128 -23.59 -5.30 -7.48
N ARG A 129 -23.42 -5.63 -8.78
CA ARG A 129 -22.10 -5.87 -9.36
C ARG A 129 -21.20 -4.65 -9.28
N LEU A 130 -21.70 -3.47 -9.65
CA LEU A 130 -20.92 -2.22 -9.57
C LEU A 130 -20.57 -1.85 -8.12
N ALA A 131 -21.49 -2.07 -7.18
CA ALA A 131 -21.23 -1.84 -5.75
C ALA A 131 -20.15 -2.79 -5.22
N LEU A 132 -20.24 -4.08 -5.57
CA LEU A 132 -19.25 -5.09 -5.19
C LEU A 132 -17.89 -4.77 -5.83
N GLU A 133 -17.86 -4.41 -7.11
CA GLU A 133 -16.63 -4.01 -7.81
C GLU A 133 -15.94 -2.83 -7.12
N ALA A 134 -16.71 -1.80 -6.76
CA ALA A 134 -16.17 -0.65 -6.05
C ALA A 134 -15.56 -1.04 -4.69
N SER A 135 -16.23 -1.94 -3.96
CA SER A 135 -15.73 -2.41 -2.66
C SER A 135 -14.47 -3.27 -2.79
N VAL A 136 -14.47 -4.26 -3.70
CA VAL A 136 -13.31 -5.11 -3.99
C VAL A 136 -12.11 -4.27 -4.42
N ARG A 137 -12.30 -3.27 -5.31
CA ARG A 137 -11.23 -2.35 -5.74
C ARG A 137 -10.74 -1.45 -4.61
N ARG A 138 -11.60 -1.06 -3.65
CA ARG A 138 -11.16 -0.34 -2.44
C ARG A 138 -10.29 -1.25 -1.59
N THR A 139 -10.79 -2.42 -1.21
CA THR A 139 -10.06 -3.37 -0.36
C THR A 139 -8.74 -3.81 -0.98
N ALA A 140 -8.68 -4.07 -2.30
CA ALA A 140 -7.43 -4.43 -2.97
C ALA A 140 -6.38 -3.31 -2.89
N ARG A 141 -6.80 -2.04 -3.00
CA ARG A 141 -5.91 -0.88 -2.86
C ARG A 141 -5.40 -0.74 -1.42
N GLU A 142 -6.29 -0.80 -0.43
CA GLU A 142 -5.93 -0.72 0.99
C GLU A 142 -4.96 -1.85 1.37
N LEU A 143 -5.24 -3.08 0.92
CA LEU A 143 -4.38 -4.24 1.18
C LEU A 143 -3.01 -4.12 0.51
N SER A 144 -2.95 -3.66 -0.74
CA SER A 144 -1.69 -3.42 -1.45
C SER A 144 -0.84 -2.37 -0.74
N GLY A 145 -1.46 -1.27 -0.27
CA GLY A 145 -0.79 -0.25 0.53
C GLY A 145 -0.28 -0.80 1.86
N ALA A 146 -1.13 -1.51 2.59
CA ALA A 146 -0.80 -2.09 3.88
C ALA A 146 0.34 -3.11 3.80
N LEU A 147 0.30 -4.05 2.85
CA LEU A 147 1.36 -5.04 2.68
C LEU A 147 2.69 -4.37 2.33
N ARG A 148 2.70 -3.35 1.46
CA ARG A 148 3.93 -2.61 1.13
C ARG A 148 4.51 -1.90 2.35
N LEU A 149 3.67 -1.23 3.14
CA LEU A 149 4.10 -0.57 4.37
C LEU A 149 4.66 -1.57 5.39
N SER A 150 3.99 -2.71 5.58
CA SER A 150 4.46 -3.79 6.46
C SER A 150 5.77 -4.40 5.96
N GLU A 151 5.91 -4.63 4.66
CA GLU A 151 7.15 -5.12 4.04
C GLU A 151 8.31 -4.15 4.26
N LEU A 152 8.06 -2.84 4.19
CA LEU A 152 9.08 -1.84 4.47
C LEU A 152 9.55 -1.91 5.93
N VAL A 153 8.63 -2.07 6.89
CA VAL A 153 9.00 -2.27 8.30
C VAL A 153 9.74 -3.60 8.48
N ILE A 154 9.25 -4.70 7.90
CA ILE A 154 9.91 -6.01 7.93
C ILE A 154 11.33 -5.94 7.36
N ALA A 155 11.55 -5.20 6.28
CA ALA A 155 12.88 -5.04 5.70
C ALA A 155 13.89 -4.43 6.68
N THR A 156 13.43 -3.69 7.69
CA THR A 156 14.30 -3.13 8.73
C THR A 156 14.78 -4.14 9.78
N LEU A 157 14.29 -5.39 9.75
CA LEU A 157 14.82 -6.48 10.57
C LEU A 157 16.18 -6.95 10.08
N GLU A 158 16.45 -6.83 8.77
CA GLU A 158 17.68 -7.30 8.12
C GLU A 158 18.29 -6.22 7.23
N LEU A 159 18.54 -5.03 7.79
CA LEU A 159 19.16 -3.94 7.05
C LEU A 159 20.57 -4.33 6.56
N ARG A 160 20.83 -4.06 5.27
CA ARG A 160 22.15 -4.25 4.65
C ARG A 160 22.63 -2.93 4.06
N PRO A 161 23.25 -2.06 4.87
CA PRO A 161 23.77 -0.79 4.38
C PRO A 161 24.79 -1.00 3.27
N THR A 162 24.62 -0.27 2.17
CA THR A 162 25.52 -0.24 1.03
C THR A 162 25.70 1.20 0.56
N PRO A 163 26.82 1.56 -0.09
CA PRO A 163 26.92 2.84 -0.79
C PRO A 163 25.85 2.94 -1.89
N LEU A 164 25.10 4.03 -1.91
CA LEU A 164 24.03 4.32 -2.85
C LEU A 164 24.25 5.69 -3.49
N ASP A 165 23.93 5.80 -4.78
CA ASP A 165 23.69 7.10 -5.44
C ASP A 165 22.18 7.37 -5.41
N LEU A 166 21.78 8.43 -4.71
CA LEU A 166 20.38 8.84 -4.57
C LEU A 166 19.71 9.14 -5.92
N ILE A 167 20.44 9.63 -6.92
CA ILE A 167 19.88 9.89 -8.25
C ILE A 167 19.54 8.57 -8.95
N ASP A 168 20.38 7.55 -8.81
CA ASP A 168 20.12 6.23 -9.38
C ASP A 168 18.95 5.53 -8.66
N VAL A 169 18.86 5.66 -7.34
CA VAL A 169 17.70 5.20 -6.56
C VAL A 169 16.40 5.85 -7.08
N LEU A 170 16.41 7.17 -7.30
CA LEU A 170 15.26 7.93 -7.81
C LEU A 170 14.93 7.59 -9.27
N ARG A 171 15.92 7.33 -10.13
CA ARG A 171 15.68 6.91 -11.53
C ARG A 171 15.01 5.55 -11.61
N ASN A 172 15.45 4.60 -10.78
CA ASN A 172 14.84 3.26 -10.67
C ASN A 172 13.41 3.28 -10.12
N TRP A 173 13.00 4.42 -9.58
CA TRP A 173 11.66 4.64 -9.04
C TRP A 173 10.62 4.96 -10.12
N SER A 174 11.06 5.40 -11.30
CA SER A 174 10.16 5.66 -12.42
C SER A 174 9.46 4.36 -12.81
N ALA A 175 8.20 4.26 -12.42
CA ALA A 175 7.35 3.15 -12.82
C ALA A 175 6.60 3.55 -14.09
N SER A 176 6.32 2.57 -14.94
CA SER A 176 5.26 2.76 -15.94
C SER A 176 3.97 3.14 -15.22
N PRO A 177 3.27 4.21 -15.64
CA PRO A 177 2.04 4.64 -14.99
C PRO A 177 1.06 3.48 -15.00
N ALA A 178 0.74 2.96 -13.81
CA ALA A 178 -0.33 1.98 -13.64
C ALA A 178 -1.67 2.72 -13.74
N GLU A 179 -2.61 2.18 -14.52
CA GLU A 179 -3.93 2.80 -14.73
C GLU A 179 -4.59 3.20 -13.40
N GLY A 180 -5.01 4.47 -13.32
CA GLY A 180 -5.81 4.98 -12.20
C GLY A 180 -5.06 5.29 -10.91
N ARG A 181 -3.72 5.29 -10.90
CA ARG A 181 -2.95 5.76 -9.73
C ARG A 181 -2.48 7.21 -9.90
N PRO A 182 -2.50 8.02 -8.82
CA PRO A 182 -2.01 9.39 -8.90
C PRO A 182 -0.51 9.38 -9.19
N VAL A 183 -0.15 10.00 -10.31
CA VAL A 183 1.24 10.24 -10.70
C VAL A 183 1.60 11.64 -10.26
N VAL A 184 2.64 11.75 -9.45
CA VAL A 184 3.18 13.01 -8.99
C VAL A 184 4.47 13.27 -9.76
N LYS A 185 4.51 14.43 -10.41
CA LYS A 185 5.72 14.89 -11.09
C LYS A 185 6.71 15.39 -10.06
N ILE A 186 7.80 14.66 -9.90
CA ILE A 186 8.90 15.02 -9.02
C ILE A 186 10.00 15.67 -9.83
N THR A 187 10.58 16.73 -9.29
CA THR A 187 11.78 17.34 -9.85
C THR A 187 12.96 17.17 -8.90
N VAL A 188 14.12 16.78 -9.41
CA VAL A 188 15.31 16.52 -8.59
C VAL A 188 16.39 17.56 -8.88
N ALA A 189 16.94 18.20 -7.85
CA ALA A 189 18.11 19.08 -7.95
C ALA A 189 19.22 18.57 -7.04
N SER A 190 20.42 18.42 -7.60
CA SER A 190 21.63 18.09 -6.85
C SER A 190 22.78 18.93 -7.40
N PRO A 191 23.06 20.10 -6.78
CA PRO A 191 24.13 20.99 -7.25
C PRO A 191 25.53 20.45 -6.94
N ASP A 192 25.65 19.52 -5.98
CA ASP A 192 26.90 18.85 -5.61
C ASP A 192 26.73 17.34 -5.82
N GLY A 193 27.41 16.79 -6.84
CA GLY A 193 27.35 15.37 -7.16
C GLY A 193 27.73 14.47 -5.96
N ARG A 194 28.61 14.94 -5.07
CA ARG A 194 29.01 14.20 -3.86
C ARG A 194 27.94 14.16 -2.78
N ALA A 195 26.93 15.03 -2.85
CA ALA A 195 25.79 14.99 -1.93
C ALA A 195 24.84 13.82 -2.23
N ASN A 196 24.97 13.19 -3.40
CA ASN A 196 24.11 12.06 -3.78
C ASN A 196 24.59 10.73 -3.22
N GLU A 197 25.85 10.65 -2.79
CA GLU A 197 26.43 9.45 -2.21
C GLU A 197 25.99 9.33 -0.74
N VAL A 198 25.29 8.25 -0.42
CA VAL A 198 24.84 7.92 0.95
C VAL A 198 25.11 6.46 1.26
N GLU A 199 25.27 6.13 2.55
CA GLU A 199 25.31 4.75 3.00
C GLU A 199 23.93 4.36 3.54
N GLY A 200 23.33 3.31 2.99
CA GLY A 200 22.00 2.88 3.42
C GLY A 200 21.53 1.59 2.76
N ASP A 201 20.48 1.00 3.33
CA ASP A 201 19.78 -0.10 2.68
C ASP A 201 18.86 0.46 1.60
N VAL A 202 19.01 -0.01 0.35
CA VAL A 202 18.25 0.50 -0.79
C VAL A 202 16.74 0.41 -0.61
N ARG A 203 16.24 -0.64 0.07
CA ARG A 203 14.79 -0.82 0.30
C ARG A 203 14.28 0.18 1.32
N ALA A 204 15.02 0.38 2.41
CA ALA A 204 14.67 1.37 3.42
C ALA A 204 14.71 2.79 2.86
N VAL A 205 15.79 3.16 2.17
CA VAL A 205 15.99 4.50 1.57
C VAL A 205 14.93 4.78 0.52
N SER A 206 14.72 3.87 -0.43
CA SER A 206 13.69 4.02 -1.47
C SER A 206 12.29 4.09 -0.87
N GLY A 207 11.96 3.24 0.11
CA GLY A 207 10.65 3.29 0.77
C GLY A 207 10.43 4.60 1.54
N LEU A 208 11.44 5.08 2.26
CA LEU A 208 11.36 6.34 3.01
C LEU A 208 11.15 7.55 2.11
N LEU A 209 11.86 7.63 0.99
CA LEU A 209 11.65 8.70 0.02
C LEU A 209 10.18 8.68 -0.45
N GLU A 210 9.57 7.51 -0.65
CA GLU A 210 8.23 7.37 -1.25
C GLU A 210 7.19 7.88 -0.28
N LEU A 211 7.35 7.46 0.98
CA LEU A 211 6.51 7.93 2.08
C LEU A 211 6.67 9.44 2.28
N ALA A 212 7.90 9.97 2.23
CA ALA A 212 8.14 11.40 2.39
C ALA A 212 7.49 12.23 1.24
N VAL A 213 7.52 11.74 0.00
CA VAL A 213 6.76 12.36 -1.12
C VAL A 213 5.26 12.29 -0.85
N GLY A 214 4.76 11.14 -0.40
CA GLY A 214 3.35 10.97 -0.03
C GLY A 214 2.89 11.92 1.07
N MET A 215 3.69 12.09 2.12
CA MET A 215 3.44 13.01 3.23
C MET A 215 3.31 14.46 2.74
N VAL A 216 4.25 14.91 1.90
CA VAL A 216 4.22 16.26 1.32
C VAL A 216 3.04 16.43 0.36
N GLY A 217 2.69 15.38 -0.40
CA GLY A 217 1.50 15.35 -1.26
C GLY A 217 0.18 15.48 -0.49
N ALA A 218 0.03 14.76 0.63
CA ALA A 218 -1.13 14.87 1.51
C ALA A 218 -1.29 16.26 2.13
N ALA A 219 -0.19 16.99 2.33
CA ALA A 219 -0.22 18.38 2.75
C ALA A 219 -0.60 19.38 1.63
N GLY A 220 -1.01 18.88 0.45
CA GLY A 220 -1.51 19.67 -0.67
C GLY A 220 -0.43 20.21 -1.61
N VAL A 221 0.76 19.59 -1.65
CA VAL A 221 1.82 19.95 -2.60
C VAL A 221 1.66 19.11 -3.87
N ALA A 222 1.23 19.75 -4.97
CA ALA A 222 0.92 19.05 -6.23
C ALA A 222 2.16 18.64 -7.04
N GLY A 223 3.31 19.29 -6.83
CA GLY A 223 4.57 19.00 -7.52
C GLY A 223 5.76 19.06 -6.56
N PRO A 224 5.97 18.04 -5.71
CA PRO A 224 7.10 17.97 -4.80
C PRO A 224 8.43 18.06 -5.56
N HIS A 225 9.30 18.91 -5.04
CA HIS A 225 10.68 19.09 -5.44
C HIS A 225 11.59 18.37 -4.44
N ILE A 226 12.50 17.54 -4.94
CA ILE A 226 13.53 16.88 -4.15
C ILE A 226 14.84 17.61 -4.40
N SER A 227 15.37 18.26 -3.37
CA SER A 227 16.71 18.85 -3.38
C SER A 227 17.65 18.02 -2.53
N VAL A 228 18.78 17.62 -3.09
CA VAL A 228 19.86 16.92 -2.38
C VAL A 228 21.00 17.91 -2.14
N SER A 229 21.50 17.97 -0.90
CA SER A 229 22.56 18.90 -0.52
C SER A 229 23.47 18.29 0.53
N ARG A 230 24.73 18.75 0.59
CA ARG A 230 25.67 18.33 1.63
C ARG A 230 25.66 19.32 2.78
N ARG A 231 25.45 18.81 4.00
CA ARG A 231 25.50 19.62 5.23
C ARG A 231 26.96 19.92 5.61
N PRO A 232 27.22 20.97 6.42
CA PRO A 232 28.57 21.30 6.90
C PRO A 232 29.25 20.18 7.71
N ASP A 233 28.47 19.29 8.32
CA ASP A 233 28.94 18.11 9.04
C ASP A 233 29.32 16.94 8.10
N GLY A 234 29.22 17.15 6.79
CA GLY A 234 29.57 16.17 5.76
C GLY A 234 28.46 15.17 5.41
N ARG A 235 27.33 15.19 6.12
CA ARG A 235 26.16 14.33 5.86
C ARG A 235 25.35 14.81 4.66
N SER A 236 24.61 13.89 4.05
CA SER A 236 23.75 14.18 2.91
C SER A 236 22.33 14.47 3.39
N ALA A 237 21.77 15.61 3.00
CA ALA A 237 20.42 16.02 3.33
C ALA A 237 19.54 16.03 2.08
N VAL A 238 18.47 15.26 2.12
CA VAL A 238 17.41 15.24 1.11
C VAL A 238 16.22 16.00 1.66
N ARG A 239 15.83 17.07 0.97
CA ARG A 239 14.65 17.86 1.31
C ARG A 239 13.60 17.69 0.22
N ILE A 240 12.39 17.36 0.63
CA ILE A 240 11.20 17.23 -0.22
C ILE A 240 10.23 18.33 0.17
N ALA A 241 9.90 19.24 -0.75
CA ALA A 241 9.03 20.39 -0.48
C ALA A 241 8.37 20.90 -1.78
N GLU A 242 7.50 21.91 -1.69
CA GLU A 242 7.07 22.65 -2.88
C GLU A 242 8.25 23.41 -3.52
N ARG A 243 8.37 23.36 -4.85
CA ARG A 243 9.44 24.04 -5.58
C ARG A 243 9.40 25.55 -5.36
N ALA A 244 10.52 26.15 -4.96
CA ALA A 244 10.60 27.60 -4.85
C ALA A 244 10.76 28.24 -6.25
N PRO A 245 10.20 29.43 -6.51
CA PRO A 245 10.28 30.09 -7.83
C PRO A 245 11.72 30.37 -8.32
N ARG A 246 12.69 30.44 -7.41
CA ARG A 246 14.09 30.79 -7.69
C ARG A 246 15.01 29.56 -7.79
N GLU A 247 14.48 28.35 -7.68
CA GLU A 247 15.30 27.14 -7.74
C GLU A 247 15.79 26.84 -9.15
N PRO A 248 17.04 26.34 -9.29
CA PRO A 248 17.63 26.01 -10.59
C PRO A 248 16.77 25.00 -11.36
N ALA A 249 17.01 24.91 -12.67
CA ALA A 249 16.35 23.93 -13.51
C ALA A 249 16.57 22.51 -12.96
N PRO A 250 15.54 21.65 -12.97
CA PRO A 250 15.67 20.32 -12.39
C PRO A 250 16.58 19.44 -13.24
N ALA A 251 17.42 18.65 -12.59
CA ALA A 251 18.29 17.68 -13.23
C ALA A 251 17.50 16.48 -13.78
N VAL A 252 16.40 16.12 -13.11
CA VAL A 252 15.51 15.01 -13.50
C VAL A 252 14.07 15.38 -13.23
N ALA A 253 13.16 14.97 -14.12
CA ALA A 253 11.73 14.96 -13.89
C ALA A 253 11.24 13.51 -13.91
N LEU A 254 10.54 13.09 -12.86
CA LEU A 254 10.08 11.72 -12.67
C LEU A 254 8.58 11.71 -12.44
N ASP A 255 7.92 10.72 -13.03
CA ASP A 255 6.53 10.38 -12.75
C ASP A 255 6.51 9.29 -11.69
N VAL A 256 6.11 9.66 -10.47
CA VAL A 256 6.11 8.74 -9.33
C VAL A 256 4.69 8.47 -8.87
N VAL A 257 4.38 7.18 -8.73
CA VAL A 257 3.10 6.74 -8.19
C VAL A 257 3.13 6.89 -6.67
N VAL A 258 2.38 7.85 -6.13
CA VAL A 258 2.21 8.00 -4.68
C VAL A 258 1.12 7.05 -4.22
N ARG A 259 1.44 6.16 -3.29
CA ARG A 259 0.56 5.04 -2.91
C ARG A 259 -0.11 5.23 -1.57
N ASP A 260 0.58 5.82 -0.60
CA ASP A 260 0.06 6.04 0.75
C ASP A 260 0.59 7.37 1.32
N SER A 261 -0.24 8.03 2.10
CA SER A 261 0.03 9.35 2.69
C SER A 261 -0.72 9.59 4.01
N GLY A 262 -1.32 8.53 4.58
CA GLY A 262 -2.07 8.65 5.84
C GLY A 262 -1.20 8.65 7.09
N GLU A 263 -1.81 8.78 8.26
CA GLU A 263 -1.13 8.73 9.55
C GLU A 263 -0.30 7.45 9.76
N ARG A 264 -0.79 6.32 9.22
CA ARG A 264 -0.07 5.04 9.23
C ARG A 264 1.23 5.10 8.43
N ALA A 265 1.20 5.70 7.23
CA ALA A 265 2.38 5.90 6.41
C ALA A 265 3.43 6.77 7.13
N VAL A 266 2.99 7.83 7.82
CA VAL A 266 3.86 8.69 8.65
C VAL A 266 4.49 7.89 9.80
N ALA A 267 3.68 7.09 10.52
CA ALA A 267 4.19 6.26 11.61
C ALA A 267 5.24 5.25 11.13
N VAL A 268 4.97 4.59 10.00
CA VAL A 268 5.91 3.68 9.34
C VAL A 268 7.18 4.41 8.91
N ALA A 269 7.06 5.60 8.29
CA ALA A 269 8.22 6.40 7.87
C ALA A 269 9.14 6.72 9.06
N ARG A 270 8.58 7.12 10.20
CA ARG A 270 9.38 7.44 11.41
C ARG A 270 10.09 6.22 11.97
N VAL A 271 9.42 5.07 12.02
CA VAL A 271 10.01 3.80 12.45
C VAL A 271 11.16 3.39 11.52
N VAL A 272 10.91 3.40 10.21
CA VAL A 272 11.88 2.97 9.21
C VAL A 272 13.09 3.90 9.23
N ALA A 273 12.87 5.21 9.34
CA ALA A 273 13.93 6.21 9.43
C ALA A 273 14.81 5.97 10.67
N ARG A 274 14.20 5.81 11.85
CA ARG A 274 14.93 5.51 13.09
C ARG A 274 15.80 4.25 12.96
N ARG A 275 15.23 3.16 12.45
CA ARG A 275 15.96 1.88 12.31
C ARG A 275 17.06 1.94 11.25
N ALA A 276 16.81 2.67 10.16
CA ALA A 276 17.80 2.94 9.13
C ALA A 276 18.81 4.03 9.52
N ARG A 277 18.75 4.57 10.74
CA ARG A 277 19.59 5.68 11.24
C ARG A 277 19.51 6.95 10.39
N VAL A 278 18.37 7.17 9.76
CA VAL A 278 18.04 8.37 8.99
C VAL A 278 17.29 9.35 9.88
N GLU A 279 17.80 10.58 9.97
CA GLU A 279 17.12 11.66 10.68
C GLU A 279 15.97 12.20 9.81
N LEU A 280 14.72 11.91 10.17
CA LEU A 280 13.52 12.36 9.46
C LEU A 280 12.84 13.51 10.22
N VAL A 281 12.75 14.68 9.60
CA VAL A 281 12.15 15.89 10.18
C VAL A 281 11.04 16.42 9.28
N GLU A 282 9.83 16.52 9.83
CA GLU A 282 8.67 17.13 9.19
C GLU A 282 8.60 18.61 9.53
N ALA A 283 8.42 19.47 8.52
CA ALA A 283 8.18 20.89 8.75
C ALA A 283 6.75 21.14 9.27
N PRO A 284 6.50 22.28 9.95
CA PRO A 284 5.16 22.67 10.35
C PRO A 284 4.18 22.63 9.17
N GLY A 285 3.04 21.95 9.36
CA GLY A 285 2.03 21.77 8.31
C GLY A 285 2.34 20.69 7.27
N GLY A 286 3.42 19.90 7.44
CA GLY A 286 3.70 18.72 6.60
C GLY A 286 4.12 19.02 5.15
N ARG A 287 4.20 20.29 4.76
CA ARG A 287 4.52 20.72 3.38
C ARG A 287 6.00 20.56 3.01
N ALA A 288 6.84 20.16 3.95
CA ALA A 288 8.22 19.78 3.68
C ALA A 288 8.68 18.67 4.62
N VAL A 289 9.52 17.77 4.09
CA VAL A 289 10.18 16.69 4.84
C VAL A 289 11.67 16.76 4.54
N THR A 290 12.49 16.66 5.58
CA THR A 290 13.96 16.59 5.46
C THR A 290 14.45 15.26 6.01
N MET A 291 15.26 14.56 5.22
CA MET A 291 15.96 13.33 5.60
C MET A 291 17.46 13.63 5.63
N THR A 292 18.15 13.30 6.73
CA THR A 292 19.62 13.38 6.79
C THR A 292 20.18 11.96 6.95
N PHE A 293 21.09 11.61 6.04
CA PHE A 293 21.83 10.34 6.00
C PHE A 293 23.25 10.56 6.54
#